data_AF-A0A1A3MYV3-F1
#
_entry.id   AF-A0A1A3MYV3-F1
#
_cell.length_a   1.000
_cell.length_b   1.000
_cell.length_c   1.000
_cell.angle_alpha   90.00
_cell.angle_beta   90.00
_cell.angle_gamma   90.00
#
_symmetry.space_group_name_H-M   'P 1'
#
loop_
_entity.id
_entity.type
_entity.pdbx_description
1 polymer ?
#
loop_
_entity_poly.entity_id
_entity_poly.type
_entity_poly.pdbx_seq_one_letter_code
_entity_poly.pdbx_strand_id
1 'polypeptide(L)'
;MTIEAAESRVSELRKREASDEAWQWILELKEWAKSDGAAAEVELNAIFSKGAVPTSLDGPTNGILVMTTTNPVVDAAVRFVTNLWMPWQGKRFDSEGRAGDNRMTSSSRLPSKLLWPLYRMKDAADGKLAFDFKTYHDAGKLDPDVQVLVIDYADVKENPYVIIRSIRDELVEVVPGTYLGKILFRLPKGRYEMIGFFALRT
;
A
#
# COMPACT_ATOMS: atom_id res chain seq x y z
N MET A 1 2.00 21.09 4.41
CA MET A 1 0.58 21.48 4.22
C MET A 1 -0.19 21.32 5.53
N THR A 2 -1.23 22.12 5.79
CA THR A 2 -2.11 21.91 6.96
C THR A 2 -3.18 20.85 6.66
N ILE A 3 -3.76 20.22 7.68
CA ILE A 3 -4.86 19.25 7.51
C ILE A 3 -6.06 19.86 6.77
N GLU A 4 -6.37 21.13 7.06
CA GLU A 4 -7.45 21.89 6.41
C GLU A 4 -7.20 22.10 4.91
N ALA A 5 -5.95 22.38 4.52
CA ALA A 5 -5.58 22.50 3.12
C ALA A 5 -5.66 21.16 2.38
N ALA A 6 -5.27 20.05 3.03
CA ALA A 6 -5.42 18.71 2.46
C ALA A 6 -6.89 18.33 2.28
N GLU A 7 -7.74 18.63 3.27
CA GLU A 7 -9.19 18.41 3.19
C GLU A 7 -9.84 19.19 2.05
N SER A 8 -9.54 20.49 1.94
CA SER A 8 -10.06 21.33 0.87
C SER A 8 -9.67 20.78 -0.51
N ARG A 9 -8.39 20.42 -0.70
CA ARG A 9 -7.90 19.87 -1.96
C ARG A 9 -8.50 18.51 -2.30
N VAL A 10 -8.55 17.57 -1.36
CA VAL A 10 -9.18 16.25 -1.58
C VAL A 10 -10.66 16.40 -1.92
N SER A 11 -11.38 17.27 -1.19
CA SER A 11 -12.79 17.56 -1.46
C SER A 11 -12.99 18.15 -2.87
N GLU A 12 -12.14 19.10 -3.29
CA GLU A 12 -12.21 19.66 -4.64
C GLU A 12 -11.97 18.61 -5.71
N LEU A 13 -10.90 17.82 -5.58
CA LEU A 13 -10.56 16.75 -6.53
C LEU A 13 -11.67 15.71 -6.63
N ARG A 14 -12.31 15.36 -5.51
CA ARG A 14 -13.47 14.43 -5.50
C ARG A 14 -14.66 14.99 -6.26
N LYS A 15 -15.02 16.26 -6.03
CA LYS A 15 -16.16 16.90 -6.72
C LYS A 15 -16.01 16.90 -8.24
N ARG A 16 -14.77 16.92 -8.71
CA ARG A 16 -14.41 16.92 -10.14
C ARG A 16 -14.01 15.54 -10.67
N GLU A 17 -14.00 14.51 -9.81
CA GLU A 17 -13.50 13.17 -10.14
C GLU A 17 -12.09 13.19 -10.79
N ALA A 18 -11.22 14.09 -10.30
CA ALA A 18 -9.94 14.41 -10.92
C ALA A 18 -8.84 13.39 -10.55
N SER A 19 -9.00 12.14 -11.00
CA SER A 19 -8.10 11.02 -10.68
C SER A 19 -6.66 11.28 -11.12
N ASP A 20 -6.44 11.78 -12.34
CA ASP A 20 -5.09 12.07 -12.84
C ASP A 20 -4.37 13.17 -12.03
N GLU A 21 -5.10 14.20 -11.59
CA GLU A 21 -4.56 15.28 -10.76
C GLU A 21 -4.21 14.78 -9.35
N ALA A 22 -5.05 13.91 -8.78
CA ALA A 22 -4.76 13.26 -7.49
C ALA A 22 -3.53 12.34 -7.59
N TRP A 23 -3.43 11.56 -8.66
CA TRP A 23 -2.28 10.70 -8.92
C TRP A 23 -0.99 11.52 -9.10
N GLN A 24 -1.06 12.62 -9.85
CA GLN A 24 0.08 13.49 -10.07
C GLN A 24 0.55 14.17 -8.79
N TRP A 25 -0.38 14.56 -7.91
CA TRP A 25 -0.02 15.08 -6.59
C TRP A 25 0.75 14.04 -5.75
N ILE A 26 0.33 12.77 -5.78
CA ILE A 26 1.06 11.70 -5.09
C ILE A 26 2.46 11.50 -5.70
N LEU A 27 2.61 11.62 -7.02
CA LEU A 27 3.92 11.54 -7.68
C LEU A 27 4.85 12.70 -7.28
N GLU A 28 4.31 13.92 -7.16
CA GLU A 28 5.07 15.07 -6.65
C GLU A 28 5.54 14.85 -5.21
N LEU A 29 4.67 14.32 -4.35
CA LEU A 29 5.02 13.98 -2.97
C LEU A 29 6.11 12.89 -2.89
N LYS A 30 6.03 11.89 -3.76
CA LYS A 30 7.08 10.87 -3.91
C LYS A 30 8.42 11.48 -4.29
N GLU A 31 8.46 12.41 -5.23
CA GLU A 31 9.69 13.09 -5.62
C GLU A 31 10.22 13.99 -4.49
N TRP A 32 9.33 14.71 -3.81
CA TRP A 32 9.71 15.57 -2.69
C TRP A 32 10.23 14.78 -1.48
N ALA A 33 9.69 13.60 -1.20
CA ALA A 33 10.13 12.70 -0.13
C ALA A 33 11.62 12.30 -0.25
N LYS A 34 12.23 12.39 -1.44
CA LYS A 34 13.67 12.16 -1.64
C LYS A 34 14.54 13.23 -0.99
N SER A 35 14.00 14.44 -0.85
CA SER A 35 14.69 15.59 -0.24
C SER A 35 14.19 15.90 1.18
N ASP A 36 12.91 15.72 1.45
CA ASP A 36 12.29 15.97 2.76
C ASP A 36 11.21 14.92 3.04
N GLY A 37 11.65 13.74 3.47
CA GLY A 37 10.76 12.63 3.77
C GLY A 37 9.79 12.93 4.92
N ALA A 38 10.21 13.71 5.92
CA ALA A 38 9.37 14.03 7.07
C ALA A 38 8.20 14.95 6.67
N ALA A 39 8.48 15.99 5.87
CA ALA A 39 7.42 16.86 5.37
C ALA A 39 6.46 16.12 4.41
N ALA A 40 7.01 15.32 3.49
CA ALA A 40 6.19 14.51 2.58
C ALA A 40 5.30 13.51 3.35
N GLU A 41 5.83 12.86 4.39
CA GLU A 41 5.07 11.97 5.25
C GLU A 41 3.90 12.67 5.95
N VAL A 42 4.09 13.89 6.45
CA VAL A 42 3.01 14.69 7.04
C VAL A 42 1.90 14.96 6.02
N GLU A 43 2.25 15.30 4.78
CA GLU A 43 1.25 15.55 3.73
C GLU A 43 0.53 14.28 3.29
N LEU A 44 1.24 13.16 3.14
CA LEU A 44 0.64 11.87 2.80
C LEU A 44 -0.32 11.39 3.90
N ASN A 45 0.05 11.56 5.17
CA ASN A 45 -0.87 11.29 6.28
C ASN A 45 -2.11 12.18 6.23
N ALA A 46 -1.95 13.48 5.93
CA ALA A 46 -3.07 14.39 5.80
C ALA A 46 -4.02 13.97 4.68
N ILE A 47 -3.51 13.58 3.51
CA ILE A 47 -4.31 13.03 2.40
C ILE A 47 -5.02 11.75 2.84
N PHE A 48 -4.28 10.82 3.45
CA PHE A 48 -4.82 9.54 3.90
C PHE A 48 -6.00 9.72 4.86
N SER A 49 -5.88 10.65 5.81
CA SER A 49 -6.93 10.93 6.80
C SER A 49 -8.24 11.46 6.20
N LYS A 50 -8.21 11.96 4.96
CA LYS A 50 -9.38 12.48 4.23
C LYS A 50 -9.89 11.49 3.17
N GLY A 51 -9.19 10.37 3.01
CA GLY A 51 -9.59 9.25 2.17
C GLY A 51 -10.92 8.63 2.61
N ALA A 52 -11.63 8.02 1.66
CA ALA A 52 -12.84 7.24 1.91
C ALA A 52 -12.48 5.76 1.89
N VAL A 53 -13.25 4.92 2.57
CA VAL A 53 -13.07 3.47 2.44
C VAL A 53 -13.43 3.03 1.01
N PRO A 54 -12.53 2.33 0.28
CA PRO A 54 -12.86 1.78 -1.03
C PRO A 54 -14.04 0.81 -0.94
N THR A 55 -15.06 0.97 -1.77
CA THR A 55 -16.27 0.11 -1.75
C THR A 55 -16.46 -0.75 -3.00
N SER A 56 -15.83 -0.38 -4.11
CA SER A 56 -16.01 -1.02 -5.42
C SER A 56 -14.68 -1.41 -6.08
N LEU A 57 -13.60 -1.53 -5.30
CA LEU A 57 -12.28 -1.86 -5.83
C LEU A 57 -12.21 -3.35 -6.21
N ASP A 58 -12.15 -3.61 -7.51
CA ASP A 58 -12.09 -4.95 -8.10
C ASP A 58 -11.14 -4.95 -9.32
N GLY A 59 -10.49 -6.08 -9.58
CA GLY A 59 -9.59 -6.23 -10.71
C GLY A 59 -8.18 -5.67 -10.50
N PRO A 60 -7.38 -5.58 -11.58
CA PRO A 60 -5.98 -5.17 -11.51
C PRO A 60 -5.82 -3.66 -11.35
N THR A 61 -4.85 -3.25 -10.53
CA THR A 61 -4.42 -1.86 -10.32
C THR A 61 -2.97 -1.68 -10.73
N ASN A 62 -2.61 -0.45 -11.11
CA ASN A 62 -1.23 -0.03 -11.28
C ASN A 62 -0.75 0.69 -10.01
N GLY A 63 0.43 0.34 -9.51
CA GLY A 63 0.90 0.78 -8.22
C GLY A 63 2.23 1.52 -8.24
N ILE A 64 2.41 2.40 -7.25
CA ILE A 64 3.71 2.97 -6.89
C ILE A 64 4.00 2.87 -5.39
N LEU A 65 5.25 2.59 -5.00
CA LEU A 65 5.80 2.89 -3.69
C LEU A 65 6.11 4.38 -3.70
N VAL A 66 5.51 5.09 -2.77
CA VAL A 66 5.60 6.55 -2.65
C VAL A 66 6.84 6.88 -1.82
N MET A 67 6.94 6.32 -0.62
CA MET A 67 8.11 6.45 0.25
C MET A 67 8.17 5.31 1.28
N THR A 68 9.35 5.12 1.88
CA THR A 68 9.53 4.27 3.07
C THR A 68 10.00 5.11 4.24
N THR A 69 9.66 4.71 5.45
CA THR A 69 10.15 5.38 6.67
C THR A 69 11.57 4.92 7.01
N THR A 70 12.29 5.71 7.79
CA THR A 70 13.63 5.37 8.30
C THR A 70 13.56 5.03 9.78
N ASN A 71 12.97 3.88 10.13
CA ASN A 71 12.93 3.42 11.51
C ASN A 71 13.85 2.20 11.72
N PRO A 72 14.90 2.30 12.57
CA PRO A 72 15.87 1.22 12.78
C PRO A 72 15.26 -0.06 13.38
N VAL A 73 14.14 0.04 14.09
CA VAL A 73 13.44 -1.13 14.68
C VAL A 73 12.88 -2.06 13.60
N VAL A 74 12.58 -1.51 12.43
CA VAL A 74 11.92 -2.20 11.30
C VAL A 74 12.78 -2.18 10.03
N ASP A 75 14.09 -1.91 10.15
CA ASP A 75 15.02 -1.74 9.02
C ASP A 75 14.99 -2.95 8.06
N ALA A 76 14.92 -4.18 8.59
CA ALA A 76 14.82 -5.38 7.76
C ALA A 76 13.51 -5.42 6.93
N ALA A 77 12.39 -4.98 7.51
CA ALA A 77 11.11 -4.91 6.81
C ALA A 77 11.09 -3.76 5.78
N VAL A 78 11.69 -2.62 6.12
CA VAL A 78 11.86 -1.48 5.20
C VAL A 78 12.71 -1.88 4.00
N ARG A 79 13.91 -2.43 4.22
CA ARG A 79 14.78 -2.95 3.15
C ARG A 79 14.07 -3.98 2.29
N PHE A 80 13.26 -4.83 2.91
CA PHE A 80 12.47 -5.82 2.21
C PHE A 80 11.44 -5.18 1.27
N VAL A 81 10.63 -4.24 1.76
CA VAL A 81 9.66 -3.49 0.94
C VAL A 81 10.36 -2.77 -0.21
N THR A 82 11.50 -2.12 0.06
CA THR A 82 12.31 -1.46 -0.96
C THR A 82 12.86 -2.44 -2.01
N ASN A 83 13.24 -3.65 -1.63
CA ASN A 83 13.72 -4.66 -2.58
C ASN A 83 12.58 -5.29 -3.41
N LEU A 84 11.38 -5.41 -2.85
CA LEU A 84 10.18 -5.83 -3.60
C LEU A 84 9.68 -4.77 -4.59
N TRP A 85 9.98 -3.50 -4.35
CA TRP A 85 9.45 -2.39 -5.14
C TRP A 85 9.87 -2.45 -6.62
N MET A 86 11.11 -2.83 -6.92
CA MET A 86 11.62 -2.87 -8.29
C MET A 86 10.87 -3.83 -9.23
N PRO A 87 10.37 -5.00 -8.77
CA PRO A 87 9.48 -5.84 -9.57
C PRO A 87 7.97 -5.63 -9.40
N TRP A 88 7.50 -4.87 -8.41
CA TRP A 88 6.06 -4.73 -8.11
C TRP A 88 5.36 -3.76 -9.07
N GLN A 89 4.19 -4.17 -9.57
CA GLN A 89 3.39 -3.43 -10.56
C GLN A 89 2.08 -2.89 -9.99
N GLY A 90 1.64 -3.40 -8.85
CA GLY A 90 0.35 -3.06 -8.24
C GLY A 90 -0.29 -4.27 -7.56
N LYS A 91 -1.60 -4.23 -7.40
CA LYS A 91 -2.37 -5.33 -6.79
C LYS A 91 -3.56 -5.69 -7.66
N ARG A 92 -4.07 -6.90 -7.51
CA ARG A 92 -5.34 -7.32 -8.07
C ARG A 92 -6.29 -7.64 -6.94
N PHE A 93 -7.50 -7.11 -7.01
CA PHE A 93 -8.54 -7.30 -6.01
C PHE A 93 -9.64 -8.20 -6.55
N ASP A 94 -10.16 -9.04 -5.67
CA ASP A 94 -11.38 -9.83 -5.84
C ASP A 94 -12.33 -9.39 -4.71
N SER A 95 -13.22 -8.47 -5.06
CA SER A 95 -14.17 -7.84 -4.14
C SER A 95 -15.19 -8.84 -3.60
N GLU A 96 -15.66 -9.78 -4.43
CA GLU A 96 -16.60 -10.83 -4.06
C GLU A 96 -15.94 -11.85 -3.11
N GLY A 97 -14.74 -12.32 -3.47
CA GLY A 97 -13.96 -13.27 -2.69
C GLY A 97 -13.26 -12.67 -1.45
N ARG A 98 -13.33 -11.34 -1.28
CA ARG A 98 -12.65 -10.58 -0.21
C ARG A 98 -11.17 -10.92 -0.13
N ALA A 99 -10.52 -10.91 -1.28
CA ALA A 99 -9.16 -11.38 -1.44
C ALA A 99 -8.44 -10.63 -2.56
N GLY A 100 -7.17 -10.99 -2.78
CA GLY A 100 -6.41 -10.51 -3.90
C GLY A 100 -4.97 -10.97 -3.86
N ASP A 101 -4.15 -10.43 -4.76
CA ASP A 101 -2.73 -10.72 -4.86
C ASP A 101 -1.94 -9.51 -5.37
N ASN A 102 -0.63 -9.50 -5.09
CA ASN A 102 0.29 -8.51 -5.62
C ASN A 102 0.69 -8.90 -7.05
N ARG A 103 0.64 -7.91 -7.95
CA ARG A 103 1.08 -8.04 -9.34
C ARG A 103 2.55 -7.68 -9.45
N MET A 104 3.31 -8.53 -10.14
CA MET A 104 4.75 -8.44 -10.29
C MET A 104 5.13 -8.60 -11.76
N THR A 105 6.22 -7.96 -12.21
CA THR A 105 6.74 -8.12 -13.57
C THR A 105 7.09 -9.57 -13.90
N SER A 106 7.06 -9.97 -15.17
CA SER A 106 7.40 -11.35 -15.58
C SER A 106 8.85 -11.76 -15.24
N SER A 107 9.77 -10.79 -15.25
CA SER A 107 11.19 -11.00 -14.91
C SER A 107 11.45 -11.07 -13.40
N SER A 108 10.42 -10.87 -12.57
CA SER A 108 10.52 -10.94 -11.11
C SER A 108 11.13 -12.26 -10.67
N ARG A 109 12.24 -12.13 -9.96
CA ARG A 109 12.87 -13.17 -9.16
C ARG A 109 12.75 -12.73 -7.72
N LEU A 110 12.20 -13.57 -6.86
CA LEU A 110 12.07 -13.27 -5.43
C LEU A 110 13.45 -12.91 -4.86
N PRO A 111 13.53 -11.97 -3.89
CA PRO A 111 14.75 -11.77 -3.12
C PRO A 111 15.16 -13.13 -2.56
N SER A 112 16.25 -13.64 -3.14
CA SER A 112 16.86 -14.98 -3.10
C SER A 112 16.08 -16.12 -2.40
N LYS A 113 16.10 -17.32 -3.01
CA LYS A 113 15.73 -18.61 -2.37
C LYS A 113 16.33 -18.84 -0.97
N LEU A 114 17.25 -18.00 -0.50
CA LEU A 114 17.78 -17.97 0.85
C LEU A 114 16.71 -17.66 1.91
N LEU A 115 15.84 -16.67 1.66
CA LEU A 115 14.82 -16.29 2.65
C LEU A 115 13.60 -17.22 2.56
N TRP A 116 13.14 -17.53 1.35
CA TRP A 116 11.91 -18.31 1.12
C TRP A 116 12.09 -19.40 0.05
N PRO A 117 12.88 -20.44 0.33
CA PRO A 117 13.22 -21.47 -0.66
C PRO A 117 12.00 -22.21 -1.22
N LEU A 118 10.90 -22.24 -0.45
CA LEU A 118 9.68 -22.99 -0.77
C LEU A 118 8.58 -22.12 -1.39
N TYR A 119 8.69 -20.79 -1.34
CA TYR A 119 7.66 -19.91 -1.89
C TYR A 119 7.77 -19.81 -3.41
N ARG A 120 6.63 -19.87 -4.10
CA ARG A 120 6.53 -19.75 -5.56
C ARG A 120 5.46 -18.74 -5.92
N MET A 121 5.78 -17.84 -6.85
CA MET A 121 4.81 -16.96 -7.47
C MET A 121 3.98 -17.74 -8.49
N LYS A 122 2.74 -17.32 -8.71
CA LYS A 122 1.83 -17.86 -9.73
C LYS A 122 2.08 -17.13 -11.04
N ASP A 123 2.10 -17.84 -12.17
CA ASP A 123 2.17 -17.19 -13.48
C ASP A 123 0.79 -16.60 -13.84
N ALA A 124 0.80 -15.44 -14.50
CA ALA A 124 -0.39 -14.77 -15.01
C ALA A 124 -0.12 -14.18 -16.40
N ALA A 125 -1.19 -13.80 -17.11
CA ALA A 125 -1.10 -13.33 -18.49
C ALA A 125 -0.19 -12.09 -18.66
N ASP A 126 -0.11 -11.25 -17.64
CA ASP A 126 0.57 -9.96 -17.62
C ASP A 126 1.80 -9.92 -16.70
N GLY A 127 2.25 -11.07 -16.18
CA GLY A 127 3.38 -11.14 -15.27
C GLY A 127 3.29 -12.29 -14.29
N LYS A 128 3.48 -11.98 -13.01
CA LYS A 128 3.39 -12.93 -11.92
C LYS A 128 2.53 -12.38 -10.80
N LEU A 129 1.89 -13.29 -10.08
CA LEU A 129 1.11 -12.99 -8.90
C LEU A 129 1.83 -13.53 -7.67
N ALA A 130 1.95 -12.69 -6.66
CA ALA A 130 2.66 -12.97 -5.43
C ALA A 130 1.86 -12.47 -4.23
N PHE A 131 2.16 -13.02 -3.06
CA PHE A 131 1.65 -12.63 -1.75
C PHE A 131 0.14 -12.41 -1.77
N ASP A 132 -0.61 -13.51 -1.72
CA ASP A 132 -2.06 -13.46 -1.66
C ASP A 132 -2.48 -12.78 -0.34
N PHE A 133 -3.61 -12.09 -0.35
CA PHE A 133 -4.11 -11.37 0.83
C PHE A 133 -5.61 -11.50 0.97
N LYS A 134 -6.10 -11.20 2.17
CA LYS A 134 -7.52 -11.03 2.47
C LYS A 134 -7.85 -9.56 2.61
N THR A 135 -9.07 -9.19 2.25
CA THR A 135 -9.57 -7.83 2.36
C THR A 135 -10.80 -7.72 3.25
N TYR A 136 -10.87 -6.64 4.03
CA TYR A 136 -12.01 -6.32 4.88
C TYR A 136 -11.96 -4.85 5.29
N HIS A 137 -13.10 -4.28 5.69
CA HIS A 137 -13.15 -2.93 6.24
C HIS A 137 -12.84 -2.97 7.74
N ASP A 138 -12.05 -2.02 8.22
CA ASP A 138 -11.72 -1.86 9.64
C ASP A 138 -11.35 -0.40 9.91
N ALA A 139 -11.25 -0.03 11.19
CA ALA A 139 -10.57 1.19 11.59
C ALA A 139 -9.05 1.07 11.36
N GLY A 140 -8.42 2.17 10.94
CA GLY A 140 -6.98 2.26 10.79
C GLY A 140 -6.25 1.99 12.11
N LYS A 141 -5.11 1.27 12.06
CA LYS A 141 -4.35 0.92 13.27
C LYS A 141 -3.58 2.09 13.87
N LEU A 142 -3.18 3.04 13.02
CA LEU A 142 -2.54 4.29 13.46
C LEU A 142 -3.49 5.49 13.39
N ASP A 143 -4.65 5.34 12.72
CA ASP A 143 -5.65 6.39 12.51
C ASP A 143 -7.06 5.81 12.80
N PRO A 144 -7.45 5.63 14.07
CA PRO A 144 -8.69 4.94 14.44
C PRO A 144 -9.97 5.60 13.93
N ASP A 145 -9.92 6.90 13.64
CA ASP A 145 -11.04 7.68 13.10
C ASP A 145 -11.22 7.50 11.58
N VAL A 146 -10.29 6.81 10.92
CA VAL A 146 -10.31 6.58 9.47
C VAL A 146 -10.76 5.14 9.20
N GLN A 147 -11.81 4.98 8.39
CA GLN A 147 -12.21 3.68 7.86
C GLN A 147 -11.35 3.33 6.64
N VAL A 148 -10.76 2.13 6.64
CA VAL A 148 -9.82 1.69 5.62
C VAL A 148 -10.23 0.34 5.05
N LEU A 149 -9.88 0.08 3.80
CA LEU A 149 -9.82 -1.29 3.28
C LEU A 149 -8.49 -1.89 3.73
N VAL A 150 -8.57 -2.87 4.62
CA VAL A 150 -7.42 -3.64 5.07
C VAL A 150 -7.02 -4.65 4.01
N ILE A 151 -5.72 -4.80 3.80
CA ILE A 151 -5.09 -5.86 3.02
C ILE A 151 -4.21 -6.64 3.99
N ASP A 152 -4.70 -7.81 4.40
CA ASP A 152 -4.11 -8.62 5.45
C ASP A 152 -3.44 -9.88 4.87
N TYR A 153 -2.15 -10.03 5.16
CA TYR A 153 -1.34 -11.17 4.71
C TYR A 153 -1.22 -12.25 5.77
N ALA A 154 -1.63 -12.00 7.02
CA ALA A 154 -1.27 -12.82 8.17
C ALA A 154 -1.85 -14.24 8.14
N ASP A 155 -3.07 -14.38 7.61
CA ASP A 155 -3.83 -15.63 7.64
C ASP A 155 -3.70 -16.48 6.35
N VAL A 156 -2.91 -16.01 5.39
CA VAL A 156 -2.58 -16.76 4.18
C VAL A 156 -1.40 -17.67 4.47
N LYS A 157 -1.64 -18.98 4.54
CA LYS A 157 -0.64 -19.98 4.99
C LYS A 157 0.49 -20.16 3.99
N GLU A 158 0.20 -19.96 2.72
CA GLU A 158 1.12 -20.07 1.59
C GLU A 158 2.11 -18.91 1.56
N ASN A 159 1.78 -17.79 2.23
CA ASN A 159 2.68 -16.66 2.30
C ASN A 159 3.89 -16.95 3.19
N PRO A 160 5.06 -16.42 2.83
CA PRO A 160 6.23 -16.56 3.67
C PRO A 160 6.02 -15.96 5.06
N TYR A 161 6.36 -16.74 6.09
CA TYR A 161 6.17 -16.31 7.48
C TYR A 161 7.03 -15.10 7.85
N VAL A 162 8.30 -15.12 7.44
CA VAL A 162 9.22 -14.03 7.73
C VAL A 162 8.81 -12.81 6.91
N ILE A 163 8.50 -11.70 7.59
CA ILE A 163 8.11 -10.39 7.05
C ILE A 163 6.71 -10.34 6.43
N ILE A 164 6.38 -11.12 5.39
CA ILE A 164 5.11 -10.95 4.64
C ILE A 164 3.89 -11.08 5.53
N ARG A 165 3.83 -12.14 6.36
CA ARG A 165 2.69 -12.37 7.27
C ARG A 165 2.63 -11.36 8.44
N SER A 166 3.64 -10.51 8.59
CA SER A 166 3.63 -9.38 9.52
C SER A 166 3.25 -8.05 8.86
N ILE A 167 3.08 -8.01 7.54
CA ILE A 167 2.61 -6.81 6.84
C ILE A 167 1.08 -6.73 6.95
N ARG A 168 0.59 -5.51 7.15
CA ARG A 168 -0.81 -5.12 6.98
C ARG A 168 -0.80 -3.83 6.17
N ASP A 169 -1.40 -3.85 4.98
CA ASP A 169 -1.61 -2.61 4.25
C ASP A 169 -2.99 -2.04 4.61
N GLU A 170 -3.09 -0.73 4.73
CA GLU A 170 -4.35 -0.01 4.97
C GLU A 170 -4.56 0.95 3.80
N LEU A 171 -5.69 0.84 3.11
CA LEU A 171 -5.96 1.55 1.86
C LEU A 171 -7.18 2.47 1.99
N VAL A 172 -7.04 3.69 1.47
CA VAL A 172 -8.15 4.63 1.29
C VAL A 172 -8.25 5.07 -0.18
N GLU A 173 -9.46 5.40 -0.61
CA GLU A 173 -9.73 6.05 -1.88
C GLU A 173 -9.64 7.57 -1.71
N VAL A 174 -8.67 8.19 -2.39
CA VAL A 174 -8.48 9.64 -2.35
C VAL A 174 -9.55 10.30 -3.20
N VAL A 175 -9.69 9.83 -4.44
CA VAL A 175 -10.76 10.16 -5.39
C VAL A 175 -11.10 8.89 -6.18
N PRO A 176 -12.27 8.80 -6.86
CA PRO A 176 -12.61 7.64 -7.67
C PRO A 176 -11.44 7.18 -8.56
N GLY A 177 -10.97 5.95 -8.32
CA GLY A 177 -9.89 5.33 -9.09
C GLY A 177 -8.45 5.70 -8.72
N THR A 178 -8.22 6.56 -7.71
CA THR A 178 -6.89 6.83 -7.14
C THR A 178 -6.88 6.59 -5.63
N TYR A 179 -5.97 5.73 -5.19
CA TYR A 179 -5.92 5.22 -3.83
C TYR A 179 -4.56 5.48 -3.20
N LEU A 180 -4.55 5.74 -1.89
CA LEU A 180 -3.36 5.89 -1.08
C LEU A 180 -3.38 4.87 0.04
N GLY A 181 -2.25 4.19 0.25
CA GLY A 181 -2.13 3.14 1.24
C GLY A 181 -0.93 3.32 2.17
N LYS A 182 -1.12 2.95 3.43
CA LYS A 182 -0.05 2.81 4.43
C LYS A 182 0.39 1.35 4.47
N ILE A 183 1.70 1.13 4.54
CA ILE A 183 2.29 -0.17 4.79
C ILE A 183 2.63 -0.23 6.28
N LEU A 184 1.95 -1.11 7.02
CA LEU A 184 2.18 -1.30 8.44
C LEU A 184 2.90 -2.63 8.69
N PHE A 185 3.83 -2.61 9.62
CA PHE A 185 4.50 -3.79 10.14
C PHE A 185 3.98 -4.12 11.54
N ARG A 186 3.49 -5.35 11.71
CA ARG A 186 3.01 -5.86 12.98
C ARG A 186 4.20 -6.22 13.87
N LEU A 187 4.29 -5.54 15.00
CA LEU A 187 5.25 -5.80 16.07
C LEU A 187 4.61 -6.68 17.15
N PRO A 188 5.42 -7.30 18.04
CA PRO A 188 4.91 -8.03 19.20
C PRO A 188 3.92 -7.20 20.03
N LYS A 189 3.01 -7.90 20.73
CA LYS A 189 1.97 -7.30 21.60
C LYS A 189 0.94 -6.44 20.84
N GLY A 190 0.72 -6.71 19.56
CA GLY A 190 -0.33 -6.04 18.76
C GLY A 190 -0.01 -4.60 18.36
N ARG A 191 1.24 -4.16 18.55
CA ARG A 191 1.71 -2.86 18.06
C ARG A 191 1.88 -2.88 16.54
N TYR A 192 1.72 -1.71 15.93
CA TYR A 192 2.01 -1.49 14.52
C TYR A 192 3.01 -0.35 14.35
N GLU A 193 3.85 -0.46 13.34
CA GLU A 193 4.78 0.56 12.92
C GLU A 193 4.56 0.85 11.43
N MET A 194 4.45 2.11 11.02
CA MET A 194 4.36 2.44 9.61
C MET A 194 5.75 2.35 8.97
N ILE A 195 5.85 1.58 7.89
CA ILE A 195 7.10 1.37 7.16
C ILE A 195 7.13 2.04 5.78
N GLY A 196 5.99 2.59 5.33
CA GLY A 196 5.94 3.38 4.11
C GLY A 196 4.53 3.67 3.61
N PHE A 197 4.49 4.33 2.45
CA PHE A 197 3.28 4.59 1.67
C PHE A 197 3.40 3.97 0.29
N PHE A 198 2.29 3.46 -0.22
CA PHE A 198 2.10 3.10 -1.62
C PHE A 198 0.83 3.76 -2.15
N ALA A 199 0.69 3.83 -3.46
CA ALA A 199 -0.52 4.30 -4.11
C ALA A 199 -0.91 3.35 -5.22
N LEU A 200 -2.20 3.29 -5.53
CA LEU A 200 -2.78 2.49 -6.60
C LEU A 200 -3.67 3.37 -7.48
N ARG A 201 -3.80 2.98 -8.74
CA ARG A 201 -4.80 3.51 -9.66
C ARG A 201 -5.43 2.41 -10.51
N THR A 202 -6.70 2.57 -10.83
CA THR A 202 -7.46 1.72 -11.77
C THR A 202 -7.52 2.36 -13.15
#